data_AF-A0A2A4RR86-F1
#
_entry.id   AF-A0A2A4RR86-F1
#
_cell.length_a   1.000
_cell.length_b   1.000
_cell.length_c   1.000
_cell.angle_alpha   90.00
_cell.angle_beta   90.00
_cell.angle_gamma   90.00
#
_symmetry.space_group_name_H-M   'P 1'
#
loop_
_entity.id
_entity.type
_entity.pdbx_description
1 polymer ?
#
loop_
_entity_poly.entity_id
_entity_poly.type
_entity_poly.pdbx_seq_one_letter_code
_entity_poly.pdbx_strand_id
1 'polypeptide(L)'
;MPKPRKAQVSLASTPYYHCVSRCVRRAFLCGKDSASSRSFEHRRKWVEDRLHELAGIFAIDLCGYAVMSNHYHVILHIDQTLASEWTAQEVIEQWHQLFTGNLLSQRYQLGERLSAAESTALSECVEEWRARLMDISWFMRVLNEGIARQANAEDECSGR
;
A
#
# COMPACT_ATOMS: atom_id res chain seq x y z
N MET A 1 7.48 19.72 19.08
CA MET A 1 7.98 19.39 17.72
C MET A 1 7.15 18.27 17.13
N PRO A 2 6.80 18.30 15.83
CA PRO A 2 6.15 17.16 15.18
C PRO A 2 7.08 15.94 15.22
N LYS A 3 6.54 14.78 15.62
CA LYS A 3 7.27 13.50 15.64
C LYS A 3 7.22 12.86 14.25
N PRO A 4 8.28 12.15 13.83
CA PRO A 4 8.23 11.36 12.59
C PRO A 4 7.14 10.29 12.69
N ARG A 5 6.46 9.96 11.57
CA ARG A 5 5.31 9.03 11.55
C ARG A 5 5.59 7.68 12.21
N LYS A 6 6.80 7.14 12.04
CA LYS A 6 7.25 5.90 12.70
C LYS A 6 7.20 5.95 14.24
N ALA A 7 7.23 7.15 14.83
CA ALA A 7 7.12 7.39 16.26
C ALA A 7 5.70 7.84 16.69
N GLN A 8 4.74 7.83 15.76
CA GLN A 8 3.32 8.13 16.00
C GLN A 8 2.45 6.87 15.96
N VAL A 9 2.91 5.79 15.31
CA VAL A 9 2.24 4.49 15.30
C VAL A 9 2.70 3.69 16.52
N SER A 10 1.74 3.27 17.34
CA SER A 10 1.94 2.41 18.52
C SER A 10 0.81 1.39 18.61
N LEU A 11 1.10 0.17 18.16
CA LEU A 11 0.16 -0.95 18.20
C LEU A 11 -0.24 -1.34 19.62
N ALA A 12 0.61 -1.05 20.62
CA ALA A 12 0.28 -1.21 22.03
C ALA A 12 -0.81 -0.24 22.51
N SER A 13 -0.97 0.91 21.85
CA SER A 13 -1.96 1.92 22.21
C SER A 13 -3.27 1.74 21.44
N THR A 14 -3.17 1.51 20.13
CA THR A 14 -4.32 1.25 19.25
C THR A 14 -3.86 0.62 17.93
N PRO A 15 -4.64 -0.34 17.37
CA PRO A 15 -4.43 -0.82 16.01
C PRO A 15 -5.11 0.06 14.94
N TYR A 16 -5.95 1.02 15.33
CA TYR A 16 -6.71 1.89 14.42
C TYR A 16 -6.02 3.23 14.17
N TYR A 17 -5.96 3.64 12.90
CA TYR A 17 -5.32 4.89 12.49
C TYR A 17 -6.11 5.61 11.40
N HIS A 18 -6.25 6.92 11.57
CA HIS A 18 -6.74 7.82 10.54
C HIS A 18 -5.57 8.40 9.75
N CYS A 19 -5.55 8.11 8.44
CA CYS A 19 -4.55 8.63 7.52
C CYS A 19 -5.18 9.61 6.54
N VAL A 20 -4.38 10.60 6.14
CA VAL A 20 -4.79 11.62 5.18
C VAL A 20 -3.67 11.81 4.18
N SER A 21 -4.01 11.81 2.89
CA SER A 21 -3.10 12.16 1.81
C SER A 21 -3.72 13.24 0.95
N ARG A 22 -2.92 14.21 0.53
CA ARG A 22 -3.37 15.36 -0.26
C ARG A 22 -2.51 15.49 -1.50
N CYS A 23 -3.14 15.80 -2.63
CA CYS A 23 -2.42 16.18 -3.82
C CYS A 23 -1.70 17.51 -3.61
N VAL A 24 -0.46 17.59 -4.06
CA VAL A 24 0.31 18.83 -4.11
C VAL A 24 0.15 19.50 -5.47
N ARG A 25 0.50 20.79 -5.59
CA ARG A 25 0.52 21.57 -6.85
C ARG A 25 -0.85 21.82 -7.51
N ARG A 26 -1.96 21.86 -6.75
CA ARG A 26 -3.32 22.02 -7.31
C ARG A 26 -3.69 20.92 -8.33
N ALA A 27 -3.01 19.78 -8.31
CA ALA A 27 -3.48 18.61 -9.05
C ALA A 27 -4.80 18.14 -8.42
N PHE A 28 -5.83 17.96 -9.25
CA PHE A 28 -7.07 17.35 -8.82
C PHE A 28 -6.84 15.85 -8.69
N LEU A 29 -7.07 15.33 -7.48
CA LEU A 29 -7.18 13.89 -7.25
C LEU A 29 -8.38 13.35 -8.03
N CYS A 30 -9.49 14.06 -7.96
CA CYS A 30 -10.70 13.84 -8.75
C CYS A 30 -11.53 15.14 -8.80
N GLY A 31 -12.68 15.13 -9.46
CA GLY A 31 -13.58 16.28 -9.55
C GLY A 31 -13.30 17.20 -10.73
N LYS A 32 -14.08 18.26 -10.82
CA LYS A 32 -14.04 19.20 -11.95
C LYS A 32 -13.09 20.35 -11.66
N ASP A 33 -12.13 20.56 -12.55
CA ASP A 33 -11.33 21.77 -12.55
C ASP A 33 -12.15 22.93 -13.13
N SER A 34 -12.43 23.94 -12.31
CA SER A 34 -13.17 25.12 -12.73
C SER A 34 -12.40 25.99 -13.73
N ALA A 35 -11.06 25.91 -13.76
CA ALA A 35 -10.25 26.72 -14.65
C ALA A 35 -10.19 26.13 -16.08
N SER A 36 -9.94 24.83 -16.21
CA SER A 36 -9.89 24.15 -17.52
C SER A 36 -11.22 23.53 -17.96
N SER A 37 -12.23 23.50 -17.10
CA SER A 37 -13.49 22.75 -17.28
C SER A 37 -13.33 21.23 -17.46
N ARG A 38 -12.12 20.68 -17.31
CA ARG A 38 -11.86 19.24 -17.37
C ARG A 38 -12.40 18.56 -16.11
N SER A 39 -12.98 17.38 -16.28
CA SER A 39 -13.43 16.54 -15.17
C SER A 39 -12.46 15.39 -14.98
N PHE A 40 -12.01 15.21 -13.74
CA PHE A 40 -11.21 14.09 -13.26
C PHE A 40 -12.00 13.20 -12.31
N GLU A 41 -13.33 13.31 -12.28
CA GLU A 41 -14.18 12.58 -11.33
C GLU A 41 -14.02 11.06 -11.45
N HIS A 42 -13.69 10.55 -12.63
CA HIS A 42 -13.39 9.12 -12.85
C HIS A 42 -12.22 8.61 -11.99
N ARG A 43 -11.25 9.48 -11.65
CA ARG A 43 -10.11 9.13 -10.81
C ARG A 43 -10.51 8.80 -9.37
N ARG A 44 -11.70 9.22 -8.91
CA ARG A 44 -12.25 8.81 -7.60
C ARG A 44 -12.33 7.29 -7.50
N LYS A 45 -12.88 6.66 -8.55
CA LYS A 45 -13.01 5.21 -8.61
C LYS A 45 -11.65 4.52 -8.57
N TRP A 46 -10.61 5.11 -9.19
CA TRP A 46 -9.25 4.55 -9.11
C TRP A 46 -8.74 4.48 -7.66
N VAL A 47 -8.98 5.53 -6.87
CA VAL A 47 -8.60 5.55 -5.45
C VAL A 47 -9.40 4.51 -4.67
N GLU A 48 -10.72 4.43 -4.89
CA GLU A 48 -11.60 3.48 -4.22
C GLU A 48 -11.22 2.03 -4.53
N ASP A 49 -11.02 1.71 -5.81
CA ASP A 49 -10.67 0.35 -6.24
C ASP A 49 -9.30 -0.05 -5.69
N ARG A 50 -8.31 0.87 -5.74
CA ARG A 50 -6.98 0.60 -5.20
C ARG A 50 -6.99 0.42 -3.68
N LEU A 51 -7.84 1.16 -2.95
CA LEU A 51 -8.01 0.97 -1.51
C LEU A 51 -8.50 -0.44 -1.17
N HIS A 52 -9.53 -0.94 -1.87
CA HIS A 52 -10.06 -2.27 -1.65
C HIS A 52 -9.08 -3.37 -2.07
N GLU A 53 -8.40 -3.19 -3.20
CA GLU A 53 -7.37 -4.11 -3.66
C GLU A 53 -6.26 -4.25 -2.60
N LEU A 54 -5.72 -3.13 -2.11
CA LEU A 54 -4.65 -3.17 -1.11
C LEU A 54 -5.11 -3.74 0.23
N ALA A 55 -6.36 -3.51 0.64
CA ALA A 55 -6.93 -4.12 1.84
C ALA A 55 -7.07 -5.65 1.73
N GLY A 56 -7.18 -6.18 0.51
CA GLY A 56 -7.16 -7.63 0.26
C GLY A 56 -5.75 -8.25 0.26
N ILE A 57 -4.71 -7.43 0.14
CA ILE A 57 -3.32 -7.89 0.03
C ILE A 57 -2.53 -7.67 1.34
N PHE A 58 -2.73 -6.52 1.98
CA PHE A 58 -2.11 -6.21 3.26
C PHE A 58 -2.90 -6.86 4.40
N ALA A 59 -2.22 -7.12 5.52
CA ALA A 59 -2.87 -7.44 6.79
C ALA A 59 -3.36 -6.14 7.46
N ILE A 60 -4.15 -5.36 6.72
CA ILE A 60 -4.68 -4.06 7.14
C ILE A 60 -6.12 -3.94 6.62
N ASP A 61 -7.07 -3.84 7.53
CA ASP A 61 -8.47 -3.66 7.17
C ASP A 61 -8.77 -2.20 6.82
N LEU A 62 -9.61 -2.02 5.81
CA LEU A 62 -10.18 -0.74 5.42
C LEU A 62 -11.49 -0.50 6.19
N CYS A 63 -11.41 0.19 7.32
CA CYS A 63 -12.60 0.46 8.16
C CYS A 63 -13.50 1.55 7.59
N GLY A 64 -12.96 2.45 6.77
CA GLY A 64 -13.71 3.51 6.12
C GLY A 64 -12.83 4.48 5.37
N TYR A 65 -13.39 5.20 4.40
CA TYR A 65 -12.66 6.20 3.62
C TYR A 65 -13.59 7.30 3.11
N ALA A 66 -12.99 8.44 2.75
CA ALA A 66 -13.67 9.52 2.05
C ALA A 66 -12.71 10.13 1.01
N VAL A 67 -13.10 10.10 -0.26
CA VAL A 67 -12.32 10.69 -1.36
C VAL A 67 -12.89 12.05 -1.71
N MET A 68 -12.06 13.08 -1.69
CA MET A 68 -12.37 14.45 -2.07
C MET A 68 -11.55 14.87 -3.29
N SER A 69 -11.88 16.03 -3.85
CA SER A 69 -11.27 16.50 -5.10
C SER A 69 -9.75 16.70 -5.03
N ASN A 70 -9.18 16.97 -3.86
CA ASN A 70 -7.75 17.24 -3.68
C ASN A 70 -7.09 16.43 -2.55
N HIS A 71 -7.84 15.56 -1.87
CA HIS A 71 -7.33 14.71 -0.81
C HIS A 71 -8.27 13.55 -0.52
N TYR A 72 -7.79 12.57 0.23
CA TYR A 72 -8.64 11.53 0.79
C TYR A 72 -8.28 11.28 2.26
N HIS A 73 -9.28 10.78 2.97
CA HIS A 73 -9.18 10.26 4.33
C HIS A 73 -9.38 8.75 4.30
N VAL A 74 -8.63 8.03 5.10
CA VAL A 74 -8.78 6.57 5.27
C VAL A 74 -8.60 6.18 6.73
N ILE A 75 -9.46 5.29 7.21
CA ILE A 75 -9.39 4.69 8.54
C ILE A 75 -8.94 3.25 8.34
N LEU A 76 -7.79 2.91 8.91
CA LEU A 76 -7.13 1.62 8.77
C LEU A 76 -7.04 0.93 10.12
N HIS A 77 -7.17 -0.39 10.12
CA HIS A 77 -6.91 -1.26 11.26
C HIS A 77 -5.77 -2.22 10.91
N ILE A 78 -4.70 -2.24 11.71
CA ILE A 78 -3.60 -3.18 11.51
C ILE A 78 -3.96 -4.52 12.16
N ASP A 79 -4.12 -5.57 11.35
CA ASP A 79 -4.40 -6.93 11.84
C ASP A 79 -3.11 -7.72 12.05
N GLN A 80 -2.54 -7.58 13.24
CA GLN A 80 -1.33 -8.33 13.65
C GLN A 80 -1.57 -9.84 13.72
N THR A 81 -2.81 -10.25 14.00
CA THR A 81 -3.16 -11.67 14.16
C THR A 81 -3.08 -12.34 12.80
N LEU A 82 -3.78 -11.79 11.81
CA LEU A 82 -3.73 -12.27 10.43
C LEU A 82 -2.29 -12.30 9.90
N ALA A 83 -1.54 -11.21 10.11
CA ALA A 83 -0.15 -11.14 9.69
C ALA A 83 0.72 -12.22 10.34
N SER A 84 0.45 -12.61 11.59
CA SER A 84 1.21 -13.65 12.32
C SER A 84 0.82 -15.08 11.93
N GLU A 85 -0.42 -15.28 11.48
CA GLU A 85 -0.93 -16.59 11.08
C GLU A 85 -0.47 -17.01 9.69
N TRP A 86 -0.12 -16.05 8.82
CA TRP A 86 0.38 -16.37 7.49
C TRP A 86 1.64 -17.25 7.52
N THR A 87 1.63 -18.28 6.71
CA THR A 87 2.81 -19.06 6.37
C THR A 87 3.79 -18.23 5.54
N ALA A 88 5.05 -18.68 5.47
CA ALA A 88 6.04 -18.04 4.59
C ALA A 88 5.58 -18.00 3.13
N GLN A 89 4.87 -19.03 2.68
CA GLN A 89 4.32 -19.10 1.34
C GLN A 89 3.26 -18.00 1.12
N GLU A 90 2.30 -17.87 2.03
CA GLU A 90 1.25 -16.84 1.92
C GLU A 90 1.84 -15.43 1.92
N VAL A 91 2.85 -15.15 2.75
CA VAL A 91 3.54 -13.85 2.74
C VAL A 91 4.19 -13.57 1.38
N ILE A 92 4.85 -14.57 0.78
CA ILE A 92 5.45 -14.44 -0.55
C ILE A 92 4.37 -14.18 -1.60
N GLU A 93 3.25 -14.92 -1.55
CA GLU A 93 2.14 -14.75 -2.47
C GLU A 93 1.49 -13.36 -2.37
N GLN A 94 1.24 -12.87 -1.15
CA GLN A 94 0.74 -11.50 -0.93
C GLN A 94 1.73 -10.46 -1.44
N TRP A 95 3.02 -10.61 -1.13
CA TRP A 95 4.05 -9.69 -1.61
C TRP A 95 4.15 -9.68 -3.14
N HIS A 96 4.00 -10.85 -3.78
CA HIS A 96 4.10 -11.02 -5.23
C HIS A 96 2.93 -10.41 -6.01
N GLN A 97 1.79 -10.16 -5.36
CA GLN A 97 0.68 -9.41 -5.97
C GLN A 97 1.02 -7.93 -6.21
N LEU A 98 1.98 -7.37 -5.45
CA LEU A 98 2.37 -5.96 -5.53
C LEU A 98 3.74 -5.73 -6.17
N PHE A 99 4.66 -6.68 -5.97
CA PHE A 99 6.05 -6.55 -6.37
C PHE A 99 6.55 -7.85 -6.99
N THR A 100 7.54 -7.77 -7.88
CA THR A 100 8.09 -8.96 -8.56
C THR A 100 8.81 -9.95 -7.61
N GLY A 101 9.09 -9.55 -6.36
CA GLY A 101 9.86 -10.36 -5.41
C GLY A 101 11.36 -10.42 -5.71
N ASN A 102 12.03 -11.46 -5.21
CA ASN A 102 13.44 -11.73 -5.49
C ASN A 102 13.62 -13.11 -6.14
N LEU A 103 14.83 -13.42 -6.62
CA LEU A 103 15.08 -14.69 -7.30
C LEU A 103 14.79 -15.92 -6.42
N LEU A 104 15.07 -15.83 -5.11
CA LEU A 104 14.83 -16.94 -4.18
C LEU A 104 13.33 -17.18 -3.99
N SER A 105 12.53 -16.12 -3.84
CA SER A 105 11.08 -16.25 -3.67
C SER A 105 10.39 -16.77 -4.94
N GLN A 106 10.89 -16.38 -6.12
CA GLN A 106 10.42 -16.91 -7.40
C GLN A 106 10.73 -18.41 -7.55
N ARG A 107 11.97 -18.82 -7.29
CA ARG A 107 12.37 -20.23 -7.30
C ARG A 107 11.59 -21.06 -6.27
N TYR A 108 11.36 -20.48 -5.08
CA TYR A 108 10.54 -21.10 -4.04
C TYR A 108 9.10 -21.32 -4.51
N GLN A 109 8.46 -20.34 -5.17
CA GLN A 109 7.12 -20.50 -5.74
C GLN A 109 7.05 -21.57 -6.84
N LEU A 110 8.14 -21.80 -7.56
CA LEU A 110 8.25 -22.89 -8.54
C LEU A 110 8.49 -24.27 -7.90
N GLY A 111 8.58 -24.35 -6.57
CA GLY A 111 8.85 -25.59 -5.84
C GLY A 111 10.31 -26.06 -5.95
N GLU A 112 11.23 -25.20 -6.38
CA GLU A 112 12.64 -25.55 -6.45
C GLU A 112 13.22 -25.74 -5.05
N ARG A 113 14.12 -26.72 -4.93
CA ARG A 113 14.83 -26.97 -3.68
C ARG A 113 15.92 -25.92 -3.47
N LEU A 114 15.74 -25.08 -2.47
CA LEU A 114 16.75 -24.15 -1.99
C LEU A 114 17.77 -24.87 -1.09
N SER A 115 19.02 -24.45 -1.17
CA SER A 115 20.05 -24.81 -0.19
C SER A 115 19.73 -24.21 1.18
N ALA A 116 20.37 -24.72 2.24
CA ALA A 116 20.14 -24.21 3.59
C ALA A 116 20.42 -22.71 3.72
N ALA A 117 21.48 -22.20 3.08
CA ALA A 117 21.81 -20.78 3.10
C ALA A 117 20.76 -19.93 2.35
N GLU A 118 20.28 -20.42 1.19
CA GLU A 118 19.23 -19.74 0.43
C GLU A 118 17.89 -19.74 1.18
N SER A 119 17.53 -20.83 1.84
CA SER A 119 16.32 -20.91 2.68
C SER A 119 16.38 -19.92 3.84
N THR A 120 17.53 -19.78 4.51
CA THR A 120 17.72 -18.79 5.58
C THR A 120 17.56 -17.37 5.04
N ALA A 121 18.23 -17.04 3.94
CA ALA A 121 18.13 -15.71 3.33
C ALA A 121 16.69 -15.39 2.86
N LEU A 122 15.97 -16.37 2.33
CA LEU A 122 14.56 -16.21 1.98
C LEU A 122 13.70 -15.97 3.22
N SER A 123 13.93 -16.71 4.31
CA SER A 123 13.19 -16.55 5.56
C SER A 123 13.34 -15.13 6.13
N GLU A 124 14.55 -14.57 6.10
CA GLU A 124 14.79 -13.17 6.51
C GLU A 124 14.00 -12.17 5.64
N CYS A 125 13.95 -12.40 4.32
CA CYS A 125 13.15 -11.58 3.40
C CYS A 125 11.65 -11.69 3.71
N VAL A 126 11.17 -12.90 3.99
CA VAL A 126 9.76 -13.17 4.32
C VAL A 126 9.35 -12.42 5.57
N GLU A 127 10.14 -12.45 6.63
CA GLU A 127 9.82 -11.73 7.87
C GLU A 127 9.84 -10.21 7.66
N GLU A 128 10.75 -9.70 6.82
CA GLU A 128 10.70 -8.30 6.42
C GLU A 128 9.41 -7.98 5.64
N TRP A 129 9.01 -8.82 4.68
CA TRP A 129 7.80 -8.58 3.88
C TRP A 129 6.53 -8.66 4.73
N ARG A 130 6.46 -9.62 5.67
CA ARG A 130 5.38 -9.73 6.66
C ARG A 130 5.25 -8.42 7.44
N ALA A 131 6.34 -7.90 7.98
CA ALA A 131 6.35 -6.63 8.71
C ALA A 131 5.89 -5.45 7.82
N ARG A 132 6.26 -5.44 6.54
CA ARG A 132 5.82 -4.40 5.60
C ARG A 132 4.34 -4.52 5.21
N LEU A 133 3.82 -5.74 5.07
CA LEU A 133 2.41 -6.02 4.75
C LEU A 133 1.44 -5.66 5.89
N MET A 134 1.94 -5.36 7.08
CA MET A 134 1.17 -4.80 8.19
C MET A 134 1.53 -3.34 8.52
N ASP A 135 2.38 -2.70 7.71
CA ASP A 135 2.85 -1.33 7.94
C ASP A 135 2.01 -0.31 7.16
N ILE A 136 1.39 0.62 7.88
CA ILE A 136 0.56 1.69 7.30
C ILE A 136 1.35 2.58 6.34
N SER A 137 2.63 2.85 6.62
CA SER A 137 3.43 3.70 5.73
C SER A 137 3.68 3.00 4.39
N TRP A 138 3.87 1.68 4.39
CA TRP A 138 3.93 0.87 3.18
C TRP A 138 2.61 0.84 2.43
N PHE A 139 1.49 0.61 3.13
CA PHE A 139 0.15 0.68 2.53
C PHE A 139 -0.08 2.02 1.84
N MET A 140 0.13 3.12 2.56
CA MET A 140 -0.07 4.48 2.06
C MET A 140 0.91 4.81 0.93
N ARG A 141 2.14 4.30 0.97
CA ARG A 141 3.11 4.48 -0.12
C ARG A 141 2.61 3.82 -1.40
N VAL A 142 2.24 2.54 -1.34
CA VAL A 142 1.80 1.77 -2.51
C VAL A 142 0.51 2.36 -3.09
N LEU A 143 -0.42 2.80 -2.23
CA LEU A 143 -1.63 3.50 -2.65
C LEU A 143 -1.31 4.78 -3.43
N ASN A 144 -0.54 5.69 -2.82
CA ASN A 144 -0.26 6.99 -3.43
C ASN A 144 0.57 6.87 -4.70
N GLU A 145 1.58 6.00 -4.71
CA GLU A 145 2.44 5.78 -5.87
C GLU A 145 1.65 5.22 -7.07
N GLY A 146 0.72 4.28 -6.83
CA GLY A 146 -0.14 3.74 -7.88
C GLY A 146 -1.02 4.82 -8.52
N ILE A 147 -1.71 5.61 -7.70
CA ILE A 147 -2.57 6.70 -8.16
C ILE A 147 -1.76 7.79 -8.87
N ALA A 148 -0.61 8.17 -8.33
CA ALA A 148 0.26 9.18 -8.93
C ALA A 148 0.77 8.74 -10.31
N ARG A 149 1.22 7.48 -10.46
CA ARG A 149 1.67 6.95 -11.76
C ARG A 149 0.54 6.96 -12.79
N GLN A 150 -0.66 6.54 -12.41
CA GLN A 150 -1.80 6.51 -13.32
C GLN A 150 -2.25 7.91 -13.74
N ALA A 151 -2.30 8.86 -12.79
CA ALA A 151 -2.61 10.26 -13.08
C ALA A 151 -1.53 10.90 -13.97
N ASN A 152 -0.25 10.67 -13.67
CA ASN A 152 0.86 11.21 -14.45
C ASN A 152 0.87 10.68 -15.89
N ALA A 153 0.51 9.41 -16.08
CA ALA A 153 0.35 8.83 -17.40
C ALA A 153 -0.81 9.46 -18.19
N GLU A 154 -1.96 9.71 -17.54
CA GLU A 154 -3.09 10.43 -18.16
C GLU A 154 -2.76 11.89 -18.49
N ASP A 155 -1.97 12.54 -17.63
CA ASP A 155 -1.59 13.95 -17.78
C ASP A 155 -0.31 14.15 -18.61
N GLU A 156 0.26 13.09 -19.18
CA GLU A 156 1.52 13.09 -19.93
C GLU A 156 2.67 13.78 -19.20
N CYS A 157 2.70 13.69 -17.86
CA CYS A 157 3.69 14.36 -17.02
C CYS A 157 4.62 13.36 -16.33
N SER A 158 5.78 13.85 -15.89
CA SER A 158 6.77 13.06 -15.14
C SER A 158 6.78 13.47 -13.67
N GLY A 159 6.70 12.49 -12.77
CA GLY A 159 6.67 12.69 -11.32
C GLY A 159 6.49 11.36 -10.57
N ARG A 160 6.88 11.32 -9.30
CA ARG A 160 6.63 10.22 -8.35
C ARG A 160 5.74 10.68 -7.23
#